data_AF-F2K1Y3-F1
#
_entry.id   AF-F2K1Y3-F1
#
_cell.length_a   1.000
_cell.length_b   1.000
_cell.length_c   1.000
_cell.angle_alpha   90.00
_cell.angle_beta   90.00
_cell.angle_gamma   90.00
#
_symmetry.space_group_name_H-M   'P 1'
#
loop_
_entity.id
_entity.type
_entity.pdbx_description
1 polymer ?
#
loop_
_entity_poly.entity_id
_entity_poly.type
_entity_poly.pdbx_seq_one_letter_code
_entity_poly.pdbx_strand_id
1 'polypeptide(L)'
;MIFSSFQKKFRRLIYAGADTNLLNDSARRILVTNLFCLVGIFFTGLLGVIALIKGDWLLSFFLLTITCLYFVAMLFIRWTSNYRFGGQLVIYPLYTLMLYLAYTGGVEGTGHVWAFCVPAVALFLQGLKRGLKELFIFSILLCAILFYADDLHGGHNYDEIFASRVMYSFLVVVFLSTIYEYSMSHYNGILRESSNHLEKKAITDELTKLLNRYGMYEKLETPVSRRRHILLMDIDHFKQINDNYGHEAGDLYLAKVAQVITSTVSSEGIAARWGGEEFLVLLSTSSLEEAKHWARRVCSDVAKLSVSFKGHELKATMSIGISQLGVEDKIHDSISQADAALYMAKKEGRNRYVTAVDLEVGNSIKGSSESEQ
;
A
#
# COMPACT_ATOMS: atom_id res chain seq x y z
N MET A 1 31.10 -9.51 3.34
CA MET A 1 30.46 -9.62 2.00
C MET A 1 29.41 -10.76 1.91
N ILE A 2 29.66 -11.94 2.51
CA ILE A 2 28.70 -13.07 2.52
C ILE A 2 27.43 -12.73 3.33
N PHE A 3 27.58 -12.07 4.48
CA PHE A 3 26.47 -11.73 5.38
C PHE A 3 25.46 -10.75 4.76
N SER A 4 25.93 -9.75 4.01
CA SER A 4 25.06 -8.78 3.32
C SER A 4 24.32 -9.39 2.12
N SER A 5 24.94 -10.34 1.42
CA SER A 5 24.31 -11.11 0.34
C SER A 5 23.18 -12.01 0.88
N PHE A 6 23.42 -12.67 2.02
CA PHE A 6 22.42 -13.50 2.69
C PHE A 6 21.22 -12.66 3.16
N GLN A 7 21.45 -11.54 3.85
CA GLN A 7 20.38 -10.64 4.29
C GLN A 7 19.53 -10.13 3.14
N LYS A 8 20.14 -9.80 1.99
CA LYS A 8 19.41 -9.32 0.80
C LYS A 8 18.55 -10.42 0.16
N LYS A 9 19.06 -11.66 0.09
CA LYS A 9 18.29 -12.82 -0.40
C LYS A 9 17.16 -13.20 0.56
N PHE A 10 17.41 -13.21 1.86
CA PHE A 10 16.41 -13.50 2.89
C PHE A 10 15.30 -12.45 2.88
N ARG A 11 15.65 -11.17 2.80
CA ARG A 11 14.67 -10.09 2.68
C ARG A 11 13.81 -10.23 1.41
N ARG A 12 14.42 -10.58 0.26
CA ARG A 12 13.66 -10.86 -0.97
C ARG A 12 12.71 -12.04 -0.85
N LEU A 13 13.08 -13.06 -0.07
CA LEU A 13 12.25 -14.25 0.14
C LEU A 13 11.01 -13.93 0.99
N ILE A 14 11.20 -13.26 2.13
CA ILE A 14 10.11 -12.97 3.07
C ILE A 14 9.14 -11.91 2.54
N TYR A 15 9.60 -10.94 1.75
CA TYR A 15 8.74 -9.94 1.10
C TYR A 15 8.27 -10.35 -0.31
N ALA A 16 8.47 -11.60 -0.73
CA ALA A 16 8.02 -12.06 -2.05
C ALA A 16 6.49 -11.94 -2.17
N GLY A 17 6.02 -11.25 -3.20
CA GLY A 17 4.60 -10.95 -3.44
C GLY A 17 4.11 -9.64 -2.82
N ALA A 18 4.91 -8.95 -2.00
CA ALA A 18 4.57 -7.64 -1.47
C ALA A 18 4.91 -6.51 -2.45
N ASP A 19 4.08 -5.47 -2.48
CA ASP A 19 4.39 -4.22 -3.17
C ASP A 19 5.65 -3.56 -2.59
N THR A 20 6.27 -2.69 -3.40
CA THR A 20 7.49 -1.95 -3.03
C THR A 20 7.30 -1.05 -1.79
N ASN A 21 6.05 -0.67 -1.48
CA ASN A 21 5.73 0.10 -0.30
C ASN A 21 5.55 -0.79 0.95
N LEU A 22 6.65 -0.99 1.68
CA LEU A 22 6.74 -1.85 2.87
C LEU A 22 5.88 -1.37 4.06
N LEU A 23 5.31 -0.16 4.00
CA LEU A 23 4.43 0.41 5.03
C LEU A 23 2.97 -0.03 4.88
N ASN A 24 2.61 -0.66 3.75
CA ASN A 24 1.26 -1.15 3.50
C ASN A 24 0.93 -2.37 4.39
N ASP A 25 -0.32 -2.41 4.89
CA ASP A 25 -0.83 -3.54 5.69
C ASP A 25 -0.70 -4.88 4.97
N SER A 26 -0.95 -4.87 3.65
CA SER A 26 -0.82 -6.03 2.79
C SER A 26 0.62 -6.55 2.76
N ALA A 27 1.61 -5.67 2.62
CA ALA A 27 3.02 -6.06 2.61
C ALA A 27 3.45 -6.68 3.94
N ARG A 28 2.99 -6.12 5.07
CA ARG A 28 3.22 -6.70 6.40
C ARG A 28 2.56 -8.06 6.58
N ARG A 29 1.32 -8.23 6.11
CA ARG A 29 0.61 -9.53 6.20
C ARG A 29 1.27 -10.60 5.32
N ILE A 30 1.74 -10.22 4.14
CA ILE A 30 2.52 -11.09 3.24
C ILE A 30 3.82 -11.52 3.92
N LEU A 31 4.57 -10.56 4.47
CA LEU A 31 5.81 -10.81 5.21
C LEU A 31 5.62 -11.90 6.28
N VAL A 32 4.60 -11.72 7.12
CA VAL A 32 4.40 -12.61 8.25
C VAL A 32 3.85 -13.96 7.82
N THR A 33 2.97 -14.00 6.82
CA THR A 33 2.51 -15.29 6.26
C THR A 33 3.68 -16.08 5.69
N ASN A 34 4.59 -15.41 4.95
CA ASN A 34 5.81 -16.04 4.43
C ASN A 34 6.74 -16.52 5.56
N LEU A 35 6.87 -15.77 6.65
CA LEU A 35 7.65 -16.18 7.82
C LEU A 35 7.07 -17.45 8.46
N PHE A 36 5.75 -17.51 8.64
CA PHE A 36 5.08 -18.71 9.16
C PHE A 36 5.23 -19.90 8.21
N CYS A 37 5.15 -19.70 6.89
CA CYS A 37 5.44 -20.75 5.93
C CYS A 37 6.88 -21.27 6.09
N LEU A 38 7.89 -20.41 6.23
CA LEU A 38 9.28 -20.84 6.39
C LEU A 38 9.50 -21.63 7.68
N VAL A 39 8.99 -21.11 8.79
CA VAL A 39 9.08 -21.78 10.09
C VAL A 39 8.33 -23.12 10.03
N GLY A 40 7.12 -23.12 9.46
CA GLY A 40 6.31 -24.32 9.27
C GLY A 40 7.00 -25.37 8.41
N ILE A 41 7.57 -25.00 7.26
CA ILE A 41 8.32 -25.89 6.37
C ILE A 41 9.51 -26.51 7.11
N PHE A 42 10.24 -25.70 7.88
CA PHE A 42 11.38 -26.18 8.65
C PHE A 42 10.96 -27.23 9.69
N PHE A 43 9.98 -26.91 10.55
CA PHE A 43 9.56 -27.82 11.61
C PHE A 43 8.83 -29.06 11.10
N THR A 44 7.85 -28.89 10.20
CA THR A 44 7.09 -30.03 9.65
C THR A 44 7.98 -30.92 8.79
N GLY A 45 8.89 -30.35 8.00
CA GLY A 45 9.84 -31.11 7.21
C GLY A 45 10.82 -31.91 8.07
N LEU A 46 11.41 -31.26 9.09
CA LEU A 46 12.32 -31.92 10.02
C LEU A 46 11.63 -33.05 10.79
N LEU A 47 10.46 -32.77 11.39
CA LEU A 47 9.69 -33.76 12.12
C LEU A 47 9.17 -34.89 11.22
N GLY A 48 8.81 -34.58 9.97
CA GLY A 48 8.37 -35.57 8.98
C GLY A 48 9.48 -36.55 8.62
N VAL A 49 10.72 -36.08 8.47
CA VAL A 49 11.91 -36.93 8.27
C VAL A 49 12.21 -37.76 9.52
N ILE A 50 12.12 -37.18 10.72
CA ILE A 50 12.31 -37.92 11.97
C ILE A 50 11.26 -39.03 12.12
N ALA A 51 9.99 -38.75 11.82
CA ALA A 51 8.92 -39.75 11.84
C ALA A 51 9.18 -40.88 10.84
N LEU A 52 9.70 -40.56 9.65
CA LEU A 52 10.10 -41.54 8.64
C LEU A 52 11.20 -42.47 9.15
N ILE A 53 12.23 -41.92 9.79
CA ILE A 53 13.35 -42.69 10.37
C ILE A 53 12.86 -43.61 11.50
N LYS A 54 11.88 -43.16 12.28
CA LYS A 54 11.25 -43.95 13.35
C LYS A 54 10.24 -44.99 12.84
N GLY A 55 9.93 -45.01 11.54
CA GLY A 55 8.98 -45.94 10.94
C GLY A 55 7.51 -45.56 11.12
N ASP A 56 7.20 -44.35 11.58
CA ASP A 56 5.84 -43.83 11.66
C ASP A 56 5.42 -43.20 10.32
N TRP A 57 5.02 -44.08 9.40
CA TRP A 57 4.69 -43.71 8.02
C TRP A 57 3.48 -42.77 7.92
N LEU A 58 2.50 -42.92 8.82
CA LEU A 58 1.27 -42.12 8.80
C LEU A 58 1.57 -40.67 9.21
N LEU A 59 2.26 -40.49 10.35
CA LEU A 59 2.66 -39.17 10.81
C LEU A 59 3.61 -38.49 9.81
N SER A 60 4.56 -39.24 9.26
CA SER A 60 5.48 -38.72 8.24
C SER A 60 4.73 -38.21 7.00
N PHE A 61 3.77 -38.99 6.49
CA PHE A 61 2.96 -38.59 5.34
C PHE A 61 2.19 -37.29 5.58
N PHE A 62 1.53 -37.15 6.74
CA PHE A 62 0.82 -35.93 7.09
C PHE A 62 1.75 -34.72 7.19
N LEU A 63 2.87 -34.86 7.90
CA LEU A 63 3.83 -33.76 8.09
C LEU A 63 4.44 -33.29 6.77
N LEU A 64 4.88 -34.21 5.90
CA LEU A 64 5.46 -33.88 4.60
C LEU A 64 4.42 -33.29 3.63
N THR A 65 3.16 -33.74 3.71
CA THR A 65 2.06 -33.13 2.94
C THR A 65 1.84 -31.68 3.36
N ILE A 66 1.85 -31.39 4.67
CA ILE A 66 1.72 -30.02 5.18
C ILE A 66 2.93 -29.17 4.78
N THR A 67 4.14 -29.72 4.80
CA THR A 67 5.34 -29.04 4.28
C THR A 67 5.15 -28.62 2.83
N CYS A 68 4.62 -29.51 1.99
CA CYS A 68 4.30 -29.22 0.60
C CYS A 68 3.23 -28.12 0.47
N LEU A 69 2.17 -28.17 1.27
CA LEU A 69 1.11 -27.14 1.28
C LEU A 69 1.66 -25.76 1.67
N TYR A 70 2.54 -25.67 2.66
CA TYR A 70 3.17 -24.40 3.03
C TYR A 70 4.10 -23.86 1.94
N PHE A 71 4.78 -24.74 1.22
CA PHE A 71 5.57 -24.35 0.06
C PHE A 71 4.67 -23.81 -1.08
N VAL A 72 3.56 -24.50 -1.37
CA VAL A 72 2.55 -24.04 -2.34
C VAL A 72 1.95 -22.71 -1.91
N ALA A 73 1.63 -22.52 -0.62
CA ALA A 73 1.12 -21.26 -0.09
C ALA A 73 2.11 -20.11 -0.33
N MET A 74 3.41 -20.33 -0.11
CA MET A 74 4.45 -19.33 -0.38
C MET A 74 4.55 -18.98 -1.87
N LEU A 75 4.49 -19.97 -2.78
CA LEU A 75 4.46 -19.72 -4.23
C LEU A 75 3.20 -18.96 -4.65
N PHE A 76 2.05 -19.34 -4.11
CA PHE A 76 0.78 -18.70 -4.37
C PHE A 76 0.79 -17.23 -3.96
N ILE A 77 1.27 -16.91 -2.75
CA ILE A 77 1.38 -15.52 -2.27
C ILE A 77 2.32 -14.72 -3.16
N ARG A 78 3.43 -15.33 -3.60
CA ARG A 78 4.40 -14.69 -4.49
C ARG A 78 3.80 -14.29 -5.84
N TRP A 79 2.88 -15.07 -6.39
CA TRP A 79 2.29 -14.82 -7.71
C TRP A 79 1.00 -14.00 -7.67
N THR A 80 0.20 -14.15 -6.62
CA THR A 80 -1.15 -13.54 -6.55
C THR A 80 -1.23 -12.36 -5.60
N SER A 81 -0.22 -12.17 -4.73
CA SER A 81 -0.23 -11.19 -3.64
C SER A 81 -1.42 -11.31 -2.67
N ASN A 82 -2.22 -12.39 -2.78
CA ASN A 82 -3.42 -12.59 -1.99
C ASN A 82 -3.08 -13.24 -0.64
N TYR A 83 -2.72 -12.40 0.32
CA TYR A 83 -2.35 -12.81 1.67
C TYR A 83 -3.51 -13.45 2.46
N ARG A 84 -4.77 -13.12 2.14
CA ARG A 84 -5.93 -13.68 2.85
C ARG A 84 -6.09 -15.17 2.57
N PHE A 85 -6.01 -15.53 1.29
CA PHE A 85 -6.07 -16.93 0.89
C PHE A 85 -4.78 -17.67 1.25
N GLY A 86 -3.62 -17.02 1.06
CA GLY A 86 -2.33 -17.56 1.51
C GLY A 86 -2.32 -17.91 3.00
N GLY A 87 -2.85 -17.04 3.87
CA GLY A 87 -2.98 -17.31 5.30
C GLY A 87 -3.93 -18.48 5.61
N GLN A 88 -4.98 -18.68 4.83
CA GLN A 88 -5.89 -19.83 4.97
C GLN A 88 -5.21 -21.16 4.64
N LEU A 89 -4.38 -21.18 3.59
CA LEU A 89 -3.57 -22.34 3.22
C LEU A 89 -2.52 -22.70 4.28
N VAL A 90 -2.18 -21.77 5.18
CA VAL A 90 -1.29 -22.04 6.31
C VAL A 90 -2.07 -22.49 7.54
N ILE A 91 -3.14 -21.77 7.89
CA ILE A 91 -3.82 -21.98 9.17
C ILE A 91 -4.66 -23.26 9.22
N TYR A 92 -5.34 -23.64 8.13
CA TYR A 92 -6.21 -24.82 8.17
C TYR A 92 -5.43 -26.13 8.29
N PRO A 93 -4.32 -26.33 7.54
CA PRO A 93 -3.44 -27.47 7.79
C PRO A 93 -2.85 -27.46 9.20
N LEU A 94 -2.55 -26.26 9.75
CA LEU A 94 -2.10 -26.15 11.14
C LEU A 94 -3.19 -26.65 12.10
N TYR A 95 -4.43 -26.16 12.01
CA TYR A 95 -5.52 -26.62 12.87
C TYR A 95 -5.72 -28.14 12.79
N THR A 96 -5.75 -28.70 11.58
CA THR A 96 -5.90 -30.13 11.37
C THR A 96 -4.76 -30.91 12.01
N LEU A 97 -3.51 -30.46 11.85
CA LEU A 97 -2.35 -31.11 12.47
C LEU A 97 -2.41 -31.06 13.99
N MET A 98 -2.79 -29.92 14.57
CA MET A 98 -2.84 -29.75 16.03
C MET A 98 -3.93 -30.63 16.64
N LEU A 99 -5.10 -30.71 16.01
CA LEU A 99 -6.18 -31.61 16.45
C LEU A 99 -5.78 -33.08 16.28
N TYR A 100 -5.11 -33.43 15.18
CA TYR A 100 -4.59 -34.79 14.97
C TYR A 100 -3.55 -35.21 16.03
N LEU A 101 -2.61 -34.33 16.36
CA LEU A 101 -1.62 -34.59 17.41
C LEU A 101 -2.28 -34.68 18.79
N ALA A 102 -3.27 -33.82 19.08
CA ALA A 102 -4.04 -33.93 20.31
C ALA A 102 -4.80 -35.27 20.38
N TYR A 103 -5.45 -35.69 19.28
CA TYR A 103 -6.21 -36.94 19.21
C TYR A 103 -5.34 -38.19 19.38
N THR A 104 -4.21 -38.25 18.67
CA THR A 104 -3.28 -39.40 18.74
C THR A 104 -2.43 -39.42 20.01
N GLY A 105 -2.40 -38.33 20.77
CA GLY A 105 -1.43 -38.13 21.84
C GLY A 105 -0.03 -37.77 21.33
N GLY A 106 0.23 -37.80 20.02
CA GLY A 106 1.55 -37.55 19.45
C GLY A 106 2.63 -38.47 20.03
N VAL A 107 3.86 -37.95 20.13
CA VAL A 107 4.97 -38.70 20.72
C VAL A 107 4.85 -38.62 22.24
N GLU A 108 4.75 -39.79 22.90
CA GLU A 108 4.69 -39.92 24.36
C GLU A 108 3.53 -39.16 25.03
N GLY A 109 2.39 -39.00 24.35
CA GLY A 109 1.22 -38.30 24.92
C GLY A 109 1.32 -36.76 24.93
N THR A 110 2.37 -36.18 24.32
CA THR A 110 2.65 -34.74 24.34
C THR A 110 2.02 -33.94 23.18
N GLY A 111 1.20 -34.57 22.34
CA GLY A 111 0.66 -33.95 21.13
C GLY A 111 -0.17 -32.67 21.36
N HIS A 112 -0.88 -32.59 22.48
CA HIS A 112 -1.66 -31.42 22.90
C HIS A 112 -0.81 -30.15 23.13
N VAL A 113 0.48 -30.26 23.44
CA VAL A 113 1.38 -29.12 23.70
C VAL A 113 1.49 -28.21 22.48
N TRP A 114 1.41 -28.77 21.28
CA TRP A 114 1.53 -28.00 20.06
C TRP A 114 0.32 -27.09 19.80
N ALA A 115 -0.85 -27.40 20.37
CA ALA A 115 -2.05 -26.58 20.24
C ALA A 115 -1.84 -25.15 20.76
N PHE A 116 -0.92 -24.93 21.71
CA PHE A 116 -0.66 -23.60 22.29
C PHE A 116 -0.11 -22.56 21.30
N CYS A 117 0.42 -22.97 20.13
CA CYS A 117 0.81 -22.01 19.10
C CYS A 117 -0.42 -21.45 18.33
N VAL A 118 -1.53 -22.19 18.33
CA VAL A 118 -2.71 -21.91 17.50
C VAL A 118 -3.31 -20.52 17.75
N PRO A 119 -3.53 -20.05 18.99
CA PRO A 119 -4.15 -18.75 19.23
C PRO A 119 -3.37 -17.58 18.64
N ALA A 120 -2.05 -17.60 18.80
CA ALA A 120 -1.17 -16.56 18.26
C ALA A 120 -1.21 -16.54 16.72
N VAL A 121 -1.07 -17.70 16.07
CA VAL A 121 -1.05 -17.77 14.60
C VAL A 121 -2.42 -17.44 14.01
N ALA A 122 -3.51 -17.94 14.60
CA ALA A 122 -4.88 -17.71 14.14
C ALA A 122 -5.25 -16.21 14.16
N LEU A 123 -5.04 -15.54 15.29
CA LEU A 123 -5.37 -14.13 15.44
C LEU A 123 -4.50 -13.25 14.54
N PHE A 124 -3.22 -13.58 14.41
CA PHE A 124 -2.30 -12.83 13.56
C PHE A 124 -2.68 -12.93 12.06
N LEU A 125 -2.92 -14.14 11.56
CA LEU A 125 -3.20 -14.37 10.14
C LEU A 125 -4.62 -13.95 9.73
N GLN A 126 -5.63 -14.28 10.55
CA GLN A 126 -7.05 -14.05 10.24
C GLN A 126 -7.60 -12.73 10.79
N GLY A 127 -6.85 -12.06 11.68
CA GLY A 127 -7.31 -10.89 12.41
C GLY A 127 -8.32 -11.21 13.51
N LEU A 128 -8.63 -10.22 14.35
CA LEU A 128 -9.41 -10.40 15.58
C LEU A 128 -10.79 -11.05 15.36
N LYS A 129 -11.61 -10.52 14.44
CA LYS A 129 -13.01 -10.98 14.26
C LYS A 129 -13.12 -12.41 13.75
N ARG A 130 -12.33 -12.77 12.74
CA ARG A 130 -12.38 -14.12 12.15
C ARG A 130 -11.57 -15.11 12.98
N GLY A 131 -10.40 -14.71 13.44
CA GLY A 131 -9.55 -15.53 14.31
C GLY A 131 -10.27 -15.96 15.58
N LEU A 132 -11.01 -15.07 16.25
CA LEU A 132 -11.80 -15.44 17.44
C LEU A 132 -12.90 -16.47 17.13
N LYS A 133 -13.59 -16.36 15.99
CA LYS A 133 -14.61 -17.34 15.59
C LYS A 133 -13.99 -18.71 15.32
N GLU A 134 -12.87 -18.75 14.61
CA GLU A 134 -12.16 -19.99 14.33
C GLU A 134 -11.58 -20.61 15.60
N LEU A 135 -11.03 -19.80 16.51
CA LEU A 135 -10.52 -20.27 17.81
C LEU A 135 -11.62 -20.80 18.72
N PHE A 136 -12.82 -20.21 18.70
CA PHE A 136 -13.95 -20.75 19.42
C PHE A 136 -14.30 -22.17 18.93
N ILE A 137 -14.38 -22.36 17.62
CA ILE A 137 -14.63 -23.68 17.01
C ILE A 137 -13.50 -24.65 17.35
N PHE A 138 -12.25 -24.22 17.19
CA PHE A 138 -11.07 -25.03 17.53
C PHE A 138 -11.06 -25.44 19.00
N SER A 139 -11.45 -24.55 19.92
CA SER A 139 -11.52 -24.84 21.36
C SER A 139 -12.57 -25.90 21.68
N ILE A 140 -13.73 -25.85 21.01
CA ILE A 140 -14.78 -26.87 21.15
C ILE A 140 -14.28 -28.23 20.66
N LEU A 141 -13.64 -28.26 19.48
CA LEU A 141 -13.09 -29.49 18.91
C LEU A 141 -11.98 -30.07 19.79
N LEU A 142 -11.09 -29.21 20.30
CA LEU A 142 -10.01 -29.63 21.19
C LEU A 142 -10.57 -30.15 22.52
N CYS A 143 -11.59 -29.51 23.09
CA CYS A 143 -12.28 -30.01 24.27
C CYS A 143 -12.91 -31.39 24.02
N ALA A 144 -13.62 -31.56 22.88
CA ALA A 144 -14.20 -32.84 22.52
C ALA A 144 -13.14 -33.95 22.42
N ILE A 145 -11.98 -33.65 21.81
CA ILE A 145 -10.86 -34.58 21.72
C ILE A 145 -10.30 -34.90 23.12
N LEU A 146 -10.03 -33.91 23.95
CA LEU A 146 -9.38 -34.16 25.25
C LEU A 146 -10.26 -34.95 26.24
N PHE A 147 -11.59 -34.82 26.17
CA PHE A 147 -12.50 -35.48 27.11
C PHE A 147 -13.16 -36.76 26.57
N TYR A 148 -13.28 -36.91 25.24
CA TYR A 148 -14.06 -38.00 24.64
C TYR A 148 -13.30 -38.80 23.58
N ALA A 149 -12.00 -38.53 23.34
CA ALA A 149 -11.26 -39.27 22.33
C ALA A 149 -11.07 -40.75 22.65
N ASP A 150 -11.08 -41.17 23.93
CA ASP A 150 -10.96 -42.58 24.31
C ASP A 150 -12.18 -43.40 23.84
N ASP A 151 -13.38 -42.81 23.94
CA ASP A 151 -14.61 -43.41 23.40
C ASP A 151 -14.59 -43.50 21.86
N LEU A 152 -13.79 -42.66 21.21
CA LEU A 152 -13.57 -42.61 19.76
C LEU A 152 -12.36 -43.47 19.38
N HIS A 153 -12.60 -44.79 19.22
CA HIS A 153 -11.67 -45.82 18.73
C HIS A 153 -10.27 -45.32 18.30
N GLY A 154 -9.28 -45.46 19.20
CA GLY A 154 -7.87 -45.18 18.90
C GLY A 154 -7.36 -43.81 19.33
N GLY A 155 -8.17 -43.00 20.03
CA GLY A 155 -7.74 -41.77 20.66
C GLY A 155 -6.86 -42.00 21.90
N HIS A 156 -6.01 -41.03 22.21
CA HIS A 156 -5.23 -41.04 23.45
C HIS A 156 -6.11 -40.71 24.64
N ASN A 157 -6.04 -41.54 25.68
CA ASN A 157 -6.77 -41.31 26.92
C ASN A 157 -6.04 -40.26 27.78
N TYR A 158 -6.66 -39.09 27.93
CA TYR A 158 -6.22 -38.06 28.85
C TYR A 158 -7.03 -38.14 30.15
N ASP A 159 -6.32 -38.14 31.28
CA ASP A 159 -6.95 -37.97 32.59
C ASP A 159 -7.77 -36.67 32.65
N GLU A 160 -8.97 -36.69 33.24
CA GLU A 160 -9.88 -35.54 33.26
C GLU A 160 -9.28 -34.29 33.92
N ILE A 161 -8.49 -34.49 34.98
CA ILE A 161 -7.80 -33.39 35.68
C ILE A 161 -6.71 -32.83 34.78
N PHE A 162 -6.03 -33.68 34.02
CA PHE A 162 -5.07 -33.25 33.02
C PHE A 162 -5.72 -32.48 31.86
N ALA A 163 -6.78 -33.04 31.25
CA ALA A 163 -7.52 -32.43 30.16
C ALA A 163 -8.07 -31.05 30.53
N SER A 164 -8.64 -30.90 31.73
CA SER A 164 -9.13 -29.62 32.24
C SER A 164 -8.00 -28.58 32.41
N ARG A 165 -6.82 -28.99 32.91
CA ARG A 165 -5.65 -28.09 33.01
C ARG A 165 -5.15 -27.62 31.65
N VAL A 166 -5.14 -28.51 30.65
CA VAL A 166 -4.79 -28.13 29.27
C VAL A 166 -5.81 -27.11 28.75
N MET A 167 -7.10 -27.30 29.00
CA MET A 167 -8.15 -26.35 28.58
C MET A 167 -8.07 -24.99 29.26
N TYR A 168 -7.91 -24.94 30.58
CA TYR A 168 -7.75 -23.65 31.26
C TYR A 168 -6.51 -22.90 30.77
N SER A 169 -5.39 -23.61 30.61
CA SER A 169 -4.15 -23.01 30.09
C SER A 169 -4.34 -22.52 28.65
N PHE A 170 -4.99 -23.29 27.80
CA PHE A 170 -5.25 -22.91 26.41
C PHE A 170 -6.14 -21.67 26.32
N LEU A 171 -7.20 -21.60 27.13
CA LEU A 171 -8.08 -20.43 27.20
C LEU A 171 -7.35 -19.18 27.70
N VAL A 172 -6.43 -19.32 28.66
CA VAL A 172 -5.56 -18.22 29.09
C VAL A 172 -4.69 -17.73 27.92
N VAL A 173 -4.11 -18.63 27.13
CA VAL A 173 -3.31 -18.24 25.95
C VAL A 173 -4.18 -17.60 24.87
N VAL A 174 -5.41 -18.06 24.65
CA VAL A 174 -6.38 -17.41 23.76
C VAL A 174 -6.67 -15.98 24.24
N PHE A 175 -6.93 -15.80 25.54
CA PHE A 175 -7.20 -14.49 26.12
C PHE A 175 -6.01 -13.54 25.98
N LEU A 176 -4.81 -13.97 26.36
CA LEU A 176 -3.59 -13.17 26.24
C LEU A 176 -3.27 -12.82 24.78
N SER A 177 -3.41 -13.78 23.86
CA SER A 177 -3.21 -13.54 22.43
C SER A 177 -4.25 -12.55 21.87
N THR A 178 -5.48 -12.59 22.38
CA THR A 178 -6.55 -11.66 22.01
C THR A 178 -6.23 -10.24 22.49
N ILE A 179 -5.77 -10.07 23.73
CA ILE A 179 -5.33 -8.76 24.25
C ILE A 179 -4.17 -8.23 23.41
N TYR A 180 -3.18 -9.08 23.13
CA TYR A 180 -2.02 -8.70 22.33
C TYR A 180 -2.43 -8.23 20.93
N GLU A 181 -3.24 -9.02 20.20
CA GLU A 181 -3.67 -8.66 18.86
C GLU A 181 -4.57 -7.41 18.84
N TYR A 182 -5.47 -7.27 19.83
CA TYR A 182 -6.28 -6.06 19.97
C TYR A 182 -5.40 -4.81 20.19
N SER A 183 -4.48 -4.90 21.14
CA SER A 183 -3.53 -3.84 21.46
C SER A 183 -2.68 -3.46 20.24
N MET A 184 -2.10 -4.45 19.58
CA MET A 184 -1.29 -4.26 18.39
C MET A 184 -2.11 -3.66 17.23
N SER A 185 -3.32 -4.15 16.98
CA SER A 185 -4.22 -3.58 15.98
C SER A 185 -4.57 -2.11 16.28
N HIS A 186 -4.79 -1.77 17.55
CA HIS A 186 -5.11 -0.42 17.97
C HIS A 186 -3.91 0.54 17.83
N TYR A 187 -2.72 0.16 18.31
CA TYR A 187 -1.50 0.97 18.17
C TYR A 187 -1.14 1.25 16.70
N ASN A 188 -1.30 0.26 15.83
CA ASN A 188 -1.09 0.45 14.40
C ASN A 188 -2.09 1.43 13.79
N GLY A 189 -3.32 1.48 14.29
CA GLY A 189 -4.32 2.49 13.89
C GLY A 189 -3.87 3.90 14.27
N ILE A 190 -3.47 4.09 15.53
CA ILE A 190 -2.99 5.38 16.05
C ILE A 190 -1.74 5.86 15.28
N LEU A 191 -0.77 4.97 15.05
CA LEU A 191 0.45 5.32 14.32
C LEU A 191 0.14 5.82 12.90
N ARG A 192 -0.85 5.24 12.23
CA ARG A 192 -1.30 5.69 10.90
C ARG A 192 -1.95 7.05 10.95
N GLU A 193 -2.84 7.27 11.90
CA GLU A 193 -3.48 8.57 12.06
C GLU A 193 -2.45 9.66 12.35
N SER A 194 -1.47 9.38 13.21
CA SER A 194 -0.36 10.30 13.49
C SER A 194 0.49 10.56 12.25
N SER A 195 0.84 9.51 11.49
CA SER A 195 1.58 9.66 10.22
C SER A 195 0.82 10.54 9.23
N ASN A 196 -0.47 10.27 9.03
CA ASN A 196 -1.32 11.06 8.13
C ASN A 196 -1.48 12.50 8.64
N HIS A 197 -1.51 12.71 9.95
CA HIS A 197 -1.60 14.04 10.56
C HIS A 197 -0.31 14.84 10.40
N LEU A 198 0.85 14.18 10.52
CA LEU A 198 2.15 14.77 10.24
C LEU A 198 2.29 15.12 8.76
N GLU A 199 1.84 14.24 7.86
CA GLU A 199 1.81 14.49 6.43
C GLU A 199 0.90 15.69 6.07
N LYS A 200 -0.26 15.81 6.73
CA LYS A 200 -1.13 16.99 6.61
C LYS A 200 -0.53 18.27 7.18
N LYS A 201 0.33 18.18 8.20
CA LYS A 201 1.01 19.34 8.79
C LYS A 201 2.23 19.80 7.98
N ALA A 202 2.81 18.93 7.17
CA ALA A 202 3.77 19.35 6.17
C ALA A 202 3.00 20.19 5.13
N ILE A 203 3.24 21.49 5.07
CA ILE A 203 2.65 22.36 4.05
C ILE A 203 3.51 22.40 2.77
N THR A 204 4.69 21.81 2.79
CA THR A 204 5.67 21.80 1.69
C THR A 204 5.95 20.37 1.22
N ASP A 205 6.17 20.22 -0.08
CA ASP A 205 6.63 18.98 -0.71
C ASP A 205 8.14 18.83 -0.53
N GLU A 206 8.59 17.67 -0.05
CA GLU A 206 10.00 17.48 0.30
C GLU A 206 10.94 17.47 -0.91
N LEU A 207 10.48 17.00 -2.07
CA LEU A 207 11.29 16.89 -3.28
C LEU A 207 11.49 18.25 -3.95
N THR A 208 10.40 18.98 -4.16
CA THR A 208 10.37 20.22 -4.93
C THR A 208 10.52 21.47 -4.07
N LYS A 209 10.32 21.36 -2.75
CA LYS A 209 10.24 22.47 -1.77
C LYS A 209 9.13 23.47 -2.05
N LEU A 210 8.25 23.20 -3.01
CA LEU A 210 7.02 23.95 -3.23
C LEU A 210 6.02 23.65 -2.11
N LEU A 211 4.91 24.39 -2.06
CA LEU A 211 3.78 23.93 -1.26
C LEU A 211 3.32 22.55 -1.76
N ASN A 212 2.78 21.72 -0.89
CA ASN A 212 2.04 20.56 -1.34
C ASN A 212 0.57 20.94 -1.60
N ARG A 213 -0.22 19.99 -2.09
CA ARG A 213 -1.65 20.18 -2.35
C ARG A 213 -2.40 20.76 -1.14
N TYR A 214 -2.10 20.32 0.08
CA TYR A 214 -2.72 20.82 1.30
C TYR A 214 -2.37 22.29 1.57
N GLY A 215 -1.07 22.63 1.54
CA GLY A 215 -0.60 24.00 1.70
C GLY A 215 -1.18 24.96 0.64
N MET A 216 -1.41 24.49 -0.58
CA MET A 216 -2.08 25.28 -1.62
C MET A 216 -3.56 25.53 -1.34
N TYR A 217 -4.29 24.53 -0.83
CA TYR A 217 -5.70 24.74 -0.44
C TYR A 217 -5.84 25.83 0.62
N GLU A 218 -4.97 25.85 1.64
CA GLU A 218 -4.98 26.92 2.66
C GLU A 218 -4.80 28.32 2.03
N LYS A 219 -4.00 28.43 0.95
CA LYS A 219 -3.82 29.69 0.21
C LYS A 219 -5.01 30.04 -0.70
N LEU A 220 -5.64 29.03 -1.30
CA LEU A 220 -6.84 29.23 -2.11
C LEU A 220 -8.02 29.70 -1.26
N GLU A 221 -8.20 29.14 -0.06
CA GLU A 221 -9.26 29.50 0.90
C GLU A 221 -9.11 30.87 1.54
N THR A 222 -7.90 31.45 1.50
CA THR A 222 -7.69 32.81 2.00
C THR A 222 -8.54 33.79 1.18
N PRO A 223 -9.49 34.53 1.81
CA PRO A 223 -10.36 35.47 1.10
C PRO A 223 -9.53 36.60 0.50
N VAL A 224 -9.80 36.95 -0.77
CA VAL A 224 -9.10 38.05 -1.45
C VAL A 224 -10.10 38.89 -2.22
N SER A 225 -9.89 40.21 -2.21
CA SER A 225 -10.74 41.20 -2.87
C SER A 225 -10.50 41.32 -4.38
N ARG A 226 -9.61 40.52 -4.95
CA ARG A 226 -9.21 40.58 -6.36
C ARG A 226 -9.34 39.22 -7.02
N ARG A 227 -9.64 39.24 -8.32
CA ARG A 227 -9.59 38.05 -9.18
C ARG A 227 -8.18 37.48 -9.18
N ARG A 228 -8.09 36.16 -9.09
CA ARG A 228 -6.86 35.38 -9.20
C ARG A 228 -6.98 34.45 -10.39
N HIS A 229 -5.86 33.87 -10.80
CA HIS A 229 -5.84 32.86 -11.86
C HIS A 229 -5.21 31.57 -11.34
N ILE A 230 -5.86 30.44 -11.64
CA ILE A 230 -5.35 29.11 -11.35
C ILE A 230 -4.74 28.56 -12.63
N LEU A 231 -3.49 28.13 -12.53
CA LEU A 231 -2.76 27.49 -13.61
C LEU A 231 -2.45 26.06 -13.17
N LEU A 232 -3.12 25.09 -13.78
CA LEU A 232 -2.83 23.67 -13.59
C LEU A 232 -1.91 23.19 -14.70
N MET A 233 -0.83 22.52 -14.33
CA MET A 233 0.25 22.18 -15.24
C MET A 233 0.66 20.73 -15.08
N ASP A 234 1.12 20.13 -16.17
CA ASP A 234 1.55 18.74 -16.20
C ASP A 234 2.73 18.57 -17.15
N ILE A 235 3.74 17.81 -16.70
CA ILE A 235 4.91 17.51 -17.51
C ILE A 235 4.54 16.48 -18.57
N ASP A 236 4.65 16.89 -19.83
CA ASP A 236 4.33 16.06 -20.97
C ASP A 236 5.25 14.83 -21.03
N HIS A 237 4.65 13.65 -21.14
CA HIS A 237 5.37 12.37 -21.29
C HIS A 237 6.33 12.04 -20.14
N PHE A 238 6.12 12.56 -18.93
CA PHE A 238 7.01 12.32 -17.79
C PHE A 238 7.23 10.83 -17.46
N LYS A 239 6.19 10.00 -17.65
CA LYS A 239 6.33 8.53 -17.54
C LYS A 239 7.48 7.96 -18.39
N GLN A 240 7.74 8.51 -19.59
CA GLN A 240 8.85 8.05 -20.44
C GLN A 240 10.22 8.35 -19.81
N ILE A 241 10.36 9.45 -19.05
CA ILE A 241 11.59 9.73 -18.30
C ILE A 241 11.80 8.64 -17.24
N ASN A 242 10.75 8.31 -16.48
CA ASN A 242 10.81 7.26 -15.46
C ASN A 242 11.09 5.88 -16.06
N ASP A 243 10.41 5.52 -17.14
CA ASP A 243 10.53 4.20 -17.76
C ASP A 243 11.92 4.00 -18.38
N ASN A 244 12.52 5.05 -18.97
CA ASN A 244 13.82 4.96 -19.64
C ASN A 244 15.02 5.12 -18.70
N TYR A 245 14.90 5.95 -17.65
CA TYR A 245 16.05 6.37 -16.82
C TYR A 245 15.88 6.07 -15.32
N GLY A 246 14.72 5.54 -14.92
CA GLY A 246 14.37 5.21 -13.54
C GLY A 246 13.83 6.40 -12.74
N HIS A 247 13.21 6.10 -11.60
CA HIS A 247 12.56 7.09 -10.74
C HIS A 247 13.51 8.18 -10.21
N GLU A 248 14.78 7.86 -9.96
CA GLU A 248 15.79 8.86 -9.55
C GLU A 248 15.95 9.98 -10.59
N ALA A 249 15.87 9.64 -11.88
CA ALA A 249 15.97 10.60 -12.98
C ALA A 249 14.72 11.50 -13.03
N GLY A 250 13.54 10.89 -12.86
CA GLY A 250 12.27 11.60 -12.78
C GLY A 250 12.24 12.59 -11.61
N ASP A 251 12.69 12.17 -10.43
CA ASP A 251 12.73 13.02 -9.24
C ASP A 251 13.65 14.24 -9.45
N LEU A 252 14.83 14.03 -10.04
CA LEU A 252 15.73 15.13 -10.40
C LEU A 252 15.09 16.08 -11.41
N TYR A 253 14.41 15.56 -12.42
CA TYR A 253 13.73 16.37 -13.43
C TYR A 253 12.59 17.20 -12.81
N LEU A 254 11.77 16.60 -11.94
CA LEU A 254 10.71 17.28 -11.18
C LEU A 254 11.26 18.43 -10.34
N ALA A 255 12.36 18.21 -9.62
CA ALA A 255 13.01 19.24 -8.83
C ALA A 255 13.50 20.41 -9.70
N LYS A 256 13.97 20.14 -10.92
CA LYS A 256 14.41 21.18 -11.86
C LYS A 256 13.25 21.95 -12.48
N VAL A 257 12.16 21.26 -12.83
CA VAL A 257 10.92 21.91 -13.28
C VAL A 257 10.35 22.80 -12.18
N ALA A 258 10.33 22.34 -10.93
CA ALA A 258 9.91 23.15 -9.79
C ALA A 258 10.74 24.44 -9.65
N GLN A 259 12.07 24.36 -9.83
CA GLN A 259 12.95 25.55 -9.83
C GLN A 259 12.58 26.53 -10.95
N VAL A 260 12.30 26.03 -12.16
CA VAL A 260 11.83 26.85 -13.29
C VAL A 260 10.53 27.56 -12.92
N ILE A 261 9.54 26.83 -12.41
CA ILE A 261 8.26 27.38 -11.98
C ILE A 261 8.48 28.46 -10.92
N THR A 262 9.23 28.19 -9.84
CA THR A 262 9.49 29.17 -8.78
C THR A 262 10.16 30.44 -9.31
N SER A 263 11.18 30.30 -10.17
CA SER A 263 11.88 31.44 -10.76
C SER A 263 10.98 32.28 -11.67
N THR A 264 9.96 31.67 -12.26
CA THR A 264 9.01 32.35 -13.14
C THR A 264 7.86 32.98 -12.35
N VAL A 265 7.34 32.30 -11.31
CA VAL A 265 6.27 32.82 -10.42
C VAL A 265 6.73 34.08 -9.66
N SER A 266 7.98 34.08 -9.17
CA SER A 266 8.53 35.19 -8.37
C SER A 266 7.55 35.64 -7.26
N SER A 267 7.43 36.95 -7.01
CA SER A 267 6.54 37.55 -6.00
C SER A 267 5.06 37.62 -6.41
N GLU A 268 4.70 37.22 -7.62
CA GLU A 268 3.35 37.44 -8.18
C GLU A 268 2.37 36.30 -7.91
N GLY A 269 2.87 35.16 -7.40
CA GLY A 269 2.03 34.01 -7.13
C GLY A 269 2.64 33.01 -6.17
N ILE A 270 1.93 31.90 -6.02
CA ILE A 270 2.30 30.79 -5.14
C ILE A 270 2.27 29.53 -6.00
N ALA A 271 3.28 28.67 -5.84
CA ALA A 271 3.39 27.40 -6.56
C ALA A 271 3.29 26.23 -5.60
N ALA A 272 2.63 25.16 -6.06
CA ALA A 272 2.52 23.91 -5.36
C ALA A 272 2.71 22.71 -6.28
N ARG A 273 3.21 21.63 -5.71
CA ARG A 273 3.13 20.31 -6.31
C ARG A 273 1.74 19.75 -6.00
N TRP A 274 0.91 19.62 -7.04
CA TRP A 274 -0.50 19.24 -6.93
C TRP A 274 -0.69 17.72 -6.95
N GLY A 275 0.14 17.03 -7.75
CA GLY A 275 0.13 15.59 -7.94
C GLY A 275 1.54 15.03 -8.17
N GLY A 276 1.63 13.83 -8.74
CA GLY A 276 2.93 13.18 -8.99
C GLY A 276 3.82 13.98 -9.94
N GLU A 277 3.26 14.37 -11.09
CA GLU A 277 3.90 15.16 -12.16
C GLU A 277 3.17 16.49 -12.44
N GLU A 278 2.21 16.84 -11.59
CA GLU A 278 1.32 17.99 -11.74
C GLU A 278 1.69 19.12 -10.79
N PHE A 279 1.61 20.36 -11.29
CA PHE A 279 1.87 21.57 -10.54
C PHE A 279 0.65 22.50 -10.61
N LEU A 280 0.34 23.18 -9.51
CA LEU A 280 -0.68 24.22 -9.47
C LEU A 280 -0.02 25.53 -9.07
N VAL A 281 -0.28 26.57 -9.85
CA VAL A 281 0.11 27.95 -9.51
C VAL A 281 -1.13 28.80 -9.34
N LEU A 282 -1.12 29.58 -8.27
CA LEU A 282 -2.09 30.62 -8.00
C LEU A 282 -1.43 31.97 -8.23
N LEU A 283 -1.80 32.65 -9.31
CA LEU A 283 -1.32 34.01 -9.60
C LEU A 283 -2.27 35.04 -9.00
N SER A 284 -1.70 36.07 -8.37
CA SER A 284 -2.44 37.18 -7.75
C SER A 284 -2.75 38.32 -8.73
N THR A 285 -2.42 38.14 -10.02
CA THR A 285 -2.76 39.11 -11.06
C THR A 285 -4.25 39.11 -11.39
N SER A 286 -4.79 40.31 -11.60
CA SER A 286 -6.13 40.52 -12.11
C SER A 286 -6.26 40.35 -13.62
N SER A 287 -5.16 40.30 -14.37
CA SER A 287 -5.16 40.26 -15.84
C SER A 287 -4.96 38.84 -16.38
N LEU A 288 -5.91 38.37 -17.18
CA LEU A 288 -5.79 37.09 -17.89
C LEU A 288 -4.59 37.10 -18.86
N GLU A 289 -4.27 38.25 -19.48
CA GLU A 289 -3.15 38.35 -20.41
C GLU A 289 -1.79 38.20 -19.70
N GLU A 290 -1.68 38.67 -18.45
CA GLU A 290 -0.49 38.43 -17.64
C GLU A 290 -0.37 36.94 -17.29
N ALA A 291 -1.47 36.28 -16.93
CA ALA A 291 -1.49 34.84 -16.70
C ALA A 291 -1.09 34.04 -17.95
N LYS A 292 -1.56 34.44 -19.13
CA LYS A 292 -1.14 33.85 -20.42
C LYS A 292 0.33 34.08 -20.72
N HIS A 293 0.85 35.28 -20.48
CA HIS A 293 2.27 35.59 -20.65
C HIS A 293 3.14 34.71 -19.75
N TRP A 294 2.73 34.56 -18.50
CA TRP A 294 3.37 33.69 -17.53
C TRP A 294 3.39 32.23 -17.98
N ALA A 295 2.24 31.69 -18.37
CA ALA A 295 2.12 30.31 -18.83
C ALA A 295 3.00 30.05 -20.06
N ARG A 296 3.02 30.97 -21.03
CA ARG A 296 3.88 30.88 -22.21
C ARG A 296 5.36 30.83 -21.83
N ARG A 297 5.77 31.65 -20.87
CA ARG A 297 7.16 31.68 -20.38
C ARG A 297 7.54 30.35 -19.74
N VAL A 298 6.70 29.78 -18.88
CA VAL A 298 6.96 28.46 -18.29
C VAL A 298 7.06 27.37 -19.33
N CYS A 299 6.14 27.29 -20.30
CA CYS A 299 6.25 26.33 -21.40
C CYS A 299 7.58 26.48 -22.16
N SER A 300 7.99 27.72 -22.49
CA SER A 300 9.28 28.00 -23.14
C SER A 300 10.47 27.55 -22.30
N ASP A 301 10.48 27.88 -21.01
CA ASP A 301 11.63 27.67 -20.14
C ASP A 301 11.78 26.18 -19.77
N VAL A 302 10.66 25.45 -19.60
CA VAL A 302 10.68 23.99 -19.45
C VAL A 302 11.09 23.32 -20.76
N ALA A 303 10.62 23.77 -21.93
CA ALA A 303 11.03 23.19 -23.21
C ALA A 303 12.53 23.38 -23.51
N LYS A 304 13.16 24.42 -22.96
CA LYS A 304 14.60 24.67 -23.04
C LYS A 304 15.41 23.97 -21.95
N LEU A 305 14.74 23.42 -20.92
CA LEU A 305 15.40 22.77 -19.80
C LEU A 305 16.06 21.46 -20.28
N SER A 306 17.38 21.38 -20.10
CA SER A 306 18.15 20.15 -20.29
C SER A 306 18.74 19.74 -18.94
N VAL A 307 18.38 18.56 -18.44
CA VAL A 307 18.89 18.04 -17.17
C VAL A 307 19.85 16.88 -17.44
N SER A 308 21.12 17.03 -17.07
CA SER A 308 22.11 15.96 -17.20
C SER A 308 21.93 14.92 -16.08
N PHE A 309 21.77 13.65 -16.45
CA PHE A 309 21.68 12.53 -15.52
C PHE A 309 22.43 11.31 -16.07
N LYS A 310 23.48 10.87 -15.36
CA LYS A 310 24.30 9.69 -15.72
C LYS A 310 24.77 9.69 -17.20
N GLY A 311 25.09 10.87 -17.74
CA GLY A 311 25.55 11.04 -19.13
C GLY A 311 24.44 11.19 -20.17
N HIS A 312 23.16 11.16 -19.78
CA HIS A 312 22.01 11.42 -20.64
C HIS A 312 21.45 12.83 -20.39
N GLU A 313 20.92 13.46 -21.44
CA GLU A 313 20.13 14.69 -21.32
C GLU A 313 18.65 14.35 -21.25
N LEU A 314 18.01 14.72 -20.14
CA LEU A 314 16.56 14.61 -19.96
C LEU A 314 15.90 15.90 -20.48
N LYS A 315 14.91 15.74 -21.36
CA LYS A 315 14.12 16.83 -21.93
C LYS A 315 12.65 16.43 -21.97
N ALA A 316 11.77 17.35 -21.62
CA ALA A 316 10.33 17.24 -21.77
C ALA A 316 9.73 18.63 -21.94
N THR A 317 8.44 18.66 -22.27
CA THR A 317 7.65 19.88 -22.35
C THR A 317 6.60 19.91 -21.26
N MET A 318 5.81 20.98 -21.20
CA MET A 318 4.74 21.12 -20.22
C MET A 318 3.49 21.66 -20.88
N SER A 319 2.35 21.09 -20.51
CA SER A 319 1.03 21.59 -20.89
C SER A 319 0.39 22.31 -19.70
N ILE A 320 -0.36 23.38 -19.97
CA ILE A 320 -0.94 24.25 -18.94
C ILE A 320 -2.42 24.55 -19.24
N GLY A 321 -3.28 24.41 -18.24
CA GLY A 321 -4.66 24.90 -18.27
C GLY A 321 -4.81 26.10 -17.35
N ILE A 322 -5.46 27.16 -17.84
CA ILE A 322 -5.67 28.41 -17.10
C ILE A 322 -7.17 28.62 -16.85
N SER A 323 -7.54 28.89 -15.60
CA SER A 323 -8.88 29.33 -15.23
C SER A 323 -8.84 30.59 -14.37
N GLN A 324 -9.97 31.29 -14.31
CA GLN A 324 -10.15 32.42 -13.42
C GLN A 324 -10.74 31.91 -12.09
N LEU A 325 -10.28 32.49 -10.99
CA LEU A 325 -10.87 32.36 -9.66
C LEU A 325 -11.41 33.72 -9.22
N GLY A 326 -12.72 33.90 -9.38
CA GLY A 326 -13.48 35.04 -8.90
C GLY A 326 -13.67 35.03 -7.38
N VAL A 327 -14.26 36.11 -6.87
CA VAL A 327 -14.47 36.32 -5.41
C VAL A 327 -15.55 35.39 -4.85
N GLU A 328 -16.56 35.06 -5.67
CA GLU A 328 -17.69 34.20 -5.29
C GLU A 328 -17.58 32.78 -5.88
N ASP A 329 -16.53 32.51 -6.65
CA ASP A 329 -16.36 31.24 -7.32
C ASP A 329 -15.97 30.15 -6.31
N LYS A 330 -16.51 28.94 -6.51
CA LYS A 330 -16.05 27.78 -5.76
C LYS A 330 -14.68 27.36 -6.30
N ILE A 331 -13.69 27.27 -5.41
CA ILE A 331 -12.32 26.84 -5.73
C ILE A 331 -12.31 25.54 -6.56
N HIS A 332 -13.16 24.58 -6.20
CA HIS A 332 -13.29 23.31 -6.91
C HIS A 332 -13.66 23.49 -8.38
N ASP A 333 -14.58 24.42 -8.69
CA ASP A 333 -15.10 24.65 -10.03
C ASP A 333 -14.02 25.32 -10.89
N SER A 334 -13.29 26.30 -10.34
CA SER A 334 -12.13 26.91 -11.02
C SER A 334 -11.01 25.88 -11.29
N ILE A 335 -10.73 24.96 -10.36
CA ILE A 335 -9.75 23.89 -10.60
C ILE A 335 -10.24 22.95 -11.71
N SER A 336 -11.53 22.60 -11.71
CA SER A 336 -12.14 21.74 -12.74
C SER A 336 -12.07 22.38 -14.13
N GLN A 337 -12.26 23.70 -14.21
CA GLN A 337 -12.09 24.45 -15.46
C GLN A 337 -10.63 24.47 -15.93
N ALA A 338 -9.67 24.62 -15.02
CA ALA A 338 -8.25 24.55 -15.37
C ALA A 338 -7.86 23.14 -15.85
N ASP A 339 -8.41 22.09 -15.24
CA ASP A 339 -8.22 20.70 -15.68
C ASP A 339 -8.76 20.45 -17.09
N ALA A 340 -9.97 20.91 -17.39
CA ALA A 340 -10.54 20.82 -18.73
C ALA A 340 -9.67 21.55 -19.78
N ALA A 341 -9.14 22.74 -19.44
CA ALA A 341 -8.21 23.46 -20.29
C ALA A 341 -6.88 22.72 -20.47
N LEU A 342 -6.33 22.14 -19.40
CA LEU A 342 -5.11 21.34 -19.46
C LEU A 342 -5.29 20.09 -20.34
N TYR A 343 -6.43 19.41 -20.21
CA TYR A 343 -6.78 18.28 -21.05
C TYR A 343 -6.79 18.68 -22.54
N MET A 344 -7.36 19.85 -22.86
CA MET A 344 -7.38 20.37 -24.22
C MET A 344 -5.97 20.74 -24.71
N ALA A 345 -5.13 21.35 -23.87
CA ALA A 345 -3.72 21.59 -24.20
C ALA A 345 -2.98 20.29 -24.58
N LYS A 346 -3.22 19.21 -23.82
CA LYS A 346 -2.65 17.89 -24.13
C LYS A 346 -3.20 17.31 -25.44
N LYS A 347 -4.50 17.48 -25.70
CA LYS A 347 -5.17 16.98 -26.92
C LYS A 347 -4.71 17.69 -28.18
N GLU A 348 -4.45 18.99 -28.10
CA GLU A 348 -4.06 19.81 -29.26
C GLU A 348 -2.58 19.70 -29.64
N GLY A 349 -1.83 18.81 -29.00
CA GLY A 349 -0.44 18.53 -29.34
C GLY A 349 0.58 18.95 -28.29
N ARG A 350 0.14 19.23 -27.04
CA ARG A 350 1.00 19.49 -25.88
C ARG A 350 1.87 20.75 -26.03
N ASN A 351 2.78 20.97 -25.07
CA ASN A 351 3.74 22.09 -25.03
C ASN A 351 3.08 23.46 -25.25
N ARG A 352 1.95 23.70 -24.58
CA ARG A 352 1.14 24.90 -24.75
C ARG A 352 0.29 25.17 -23.53
N TYR A 353 -0.28 26.38 -23.49
CA TYR A 353 -1.35 26.70 -22.56
C TYR A 353 -2.68 26.81 -23.31
N VAL A 354 -3.78 26.51 -22.62
CA VAL A 354 -5.15 26.78 -23.05
C VAL A 354 -5.87 27.46 -21.89
N THR A 355 -6.78 28.39 -22.19
CA THR A 355 -7.62 29.01 -21.15
C THR A 355 -9.03 28.45 -21.17
N ALA A 356 -9.69 28.39 -20.00
CA ALA A 356 -11.08 27.95 -19.90
C ALA A 356 -12.03 28.84 -20.73
N VAL A 357 -11.70 30.14 -20.86
CA VAL A 357 -12.46 31.08 -21.70
C VAL A 357 -12.40 30.69 -23.17
N ASP A 358 -11.25 30.23 -23.66
CA ASP A 358 -11.10 29.79 -25.07
C ASP A 358 -12.00 28.57 -25.37
N LEU A 359 -12.28 27.73 -24.36
CA LEU A 359 -13.16 26.56 -24.49
C LEU A 359 -14.65 26.94 -24.57
N GLU A 360 -15.08 27.94 -23.81
CA GLU A 360 -16.46 28.44 -23.84
C GLU A 360 -16.78 29.10 -25.19
N VAL A 361 -15.81 29.84 -25.76
CA VAL A 361 -15.93 30.45 -27.09
C VAL A 361 -15.93 29.39 -28.19
N GLY A 362 -15.09 28.36 -28.09
CA GLY A 362 -15.07 27.26 -29.06
C GLY A 362 -16.37 26.43 -29.09
N ASN A 363 -17.01 26.24 -27.93
CA ASN A 363 -18.29 25.52 -27.83
C ASN A 363 -19.48 26.36 -28.30
N SER A 364 -19.47 27.68 -28.05
CA SER A 364 -20.53 28.58 -28.53
C SER A 364 -20.50 28.75 -30.06
N ILE A 365 -19.32 28.79 -30.69
CA ILE A 365 -19.19 28.83 -32.15
C ILE A 365 -19.67 27.52 -32.80
N LYS A 366 -19.36 26.36 -32.21
CA LYS A 366 -19.86 25.05 -32.69
C LYS A 366 -21.38 24.90 -32.53
N GLY A 367 -21.94 25.37 -31.41
CA GLY A 367 -23.37 25.36 -31.17
C GLY A 367 -24.16 26.26 -32.14
N SER A 368 -23.60 27.39 -32.56
CA SER A 368 -24.22 28.24 -33.59
C SER A 368 -24.13 27.69 -35.01
N SER A 369 -23.10 26.91 -35.33
CA SER A 369 -22.96 26.28 -36.66
C SER A 369 -23.83 25.03 -36.84
N GLU A 370 -24.28 24.39 -35.76
CA GLU A 370 -25.21 23.25 -35.80
C GLU A 370 -26.69 23.68 -35.79
N SER A 371 -26.99 24.96 -35.52
CA SER A 371 -28.34 25.52 -35.62
C SER A 371 -28.69 26.14 -36.98
N GLU A 372 -27.75 26.16 -37.94
CA GLU A 372 -27.93 26.69 -39.29
C GLU A 372 -27.88 25.62 -40.40
N GLN A 373 -28.09 24.33 -40.06
CA GLN A 373 -28.26 23.26 -41.06
C GLN A 373 -29.65 22.63 -41.03
#